data_AF-A0A2N5V8Y9-F1
#
_entry.id   AF-A0A2N5V8Y9-F1
#
_cell.length_a   1.000
_cell.length_b   1.000
_cell.length_c   1.000
_cell.angle_alpha   90.00
_cell.angle_beta   90.00
_cell.angle_gamma   90.00
#
_symmetry.space_group_name_H-M   'P 1'
#
loop_
_entity.id
_entity.type
_entity.pdbx_description
1 polymer ?
#
loop_
_entity_poly.entity_id
_entity_poly.type
_entity_poly.pdbx_seq_one_letter_code
_entity_poly.pdbx_strand_id
1 'polypeptide(L)'
;MQRQPYNPQQEQLRQQRLHEQQQRQQQQQQQRQQQQEQKQRRQQEHQQRQLEQQQAKQQRQEEKKRKQQEHQQQKQQEQLEKQKKKKQEQQELLEKQKKKKENQERERRIQEARKPKIPTPPPPPPYEQELNDHYYHLNQLLDRPGPFTDPAFEPGTTPKDFIHKTCKILVIGAGGLGCEILQNLALLGFGDIHVIDMDTIDLSNLNRQFLFRESDIGKSKAEVAAKFVMKRVPQVKVTPHYCKIQDKDEAFYMMFNLVICGLDSVQARRWINATMVNLVDPENPDSLKPLIDGGTEGFKGQSRVILPTITSCYECSLDMLTPQTVFPICTIANTPRLPEHCIEWASVLEWPRVFKDKKLDNDNPDHIQWLYEQATARAKQHDISGVTWSLTQGVVKNIIPAIASTNAIIAASCCNEAFKIATTCAPYLQNYMMYNGAESIYTYTFQHEKKPDCPVCGGESIQISVSKDWDLQKLVDYLVERPDFQIKQPSLSTSKGPLFFQGPPDLKKSTEGNLSKKMGELFPPDADANAQAADAGSSGTDGIEINVTDSSLPFQLSLLVKLT
;
A
#
# COMPACT_ATOMS: atom_id res chain seq x y z
N MET A 1 -28.57 112.55 -64.30
CA MET A 1 -29.27 111.61 -63.41
C MET A 1 -30.32 110.87 -64.22
N GLN A 2 -30.04 109.65 -64.68
CA GLN A 2 -31.02 108.87 -65.44
C GLN A 2 -31.21 107.52 -64.77
N ARG A 3 -32.24 107.48 -63.93
CA ARG A 3 -32.79 106.28 -63.29
C ARG A 3 -33.25 105.34 -64.41
N GLN A 4 -32.72 104.11 -64.41
CA GLN A 4 -33.24 103.06 -65.31
C GLN A 4 -34.75 102.87 -65.06
N PRO A 5 -35.54 102.69 -66.12
CA PRO A 5 -36.98 102.58 -66.02
C PRO A 5 -37.35 101.31 -65.24
N TYR A 6 -38.08 101.50 -64.15
CA TYR A 6 -38.70 100.43 -63.36
C TYR A 6 -39.60 99.60 -64.28
N ASN A 7 -39.19 98.36 -64.57
CA ASN A 7 -39.95 97.41 -65.39
C ASN A 7 -40.71 96.44 -64.47
N PRO A 8 -42.03 96.63 -64.27
CA PRO A 8 -42.81 95.89 -63.29
C PRO A 8 -42.82 94.36 -63.54
N GLN A 9 -42.66 93.93 -64.79
CA GLN A 9 -42.69 92.51 -65.16
C GLN A 9 -41.42 91.76 -64.72
N GLN A 10 -40.25 92.39 -64.74
CA GLN A 10 -39.01 91.75 -64.28
C GLN A 10 -38.95 91.62 -62.75
N GLU A 11 -39.47 92.62 -62.02
CA GLU A 11 -39.61 92.58 -60.56
C GLU A 11 -40.58 91.46 -60.13
N GLN A 12 -41.73 91.33 -60.82
CA GLN A 12 -42.70 90.26 -60.58
C GLN A 12 -42.11 88.87 -60.84
N LEU A 13 -41.40 88.65 -61.96
CA LEU A 13 -40.76 87.35 -62.24
C LEU A 13 -39.66 87.00 -61.23
N ARG A 14 -38.96 88.01 -60.69
CA ARG A 14 -37.94 87.82 -59.66
C ARG A 14 -38.60 87.45 -58.32
N GLN A 15 -39.69 88.12 -57.94
CA GLN A 15 -40.46 87.77 -56.75
C GLN A 15 -41.12 86.38 -56.86
N GLN A 16 -41.64 86.00 -58.03
CA GLN A 16 -42.20 84.66 -58.27
C GLN A 16 -41.13 83.57 -58.11
N ARG A 17 -39.93 83.75 -58.70
CA ARG A 17 -38.83 82.80 -58.55
C ARG A 17 -38.33 82.70 -57.11
N LEU A 18 -38.25 83.82 -56.39
CA LEU A 18 -37.92 83.84 -54.96
C LEU A 18 -38.98 83.11 -54.13
N HIS A 19 -40.26 83.30 -54.44
CA HIS A 19 -41.36 82.64 -53.76
C HIS A 19 -41.34 81.13 -54.00
N GLU A 20 -41.15 80.67 -55.25
CA GLU A 20 -41.00 79.25 -55.56
C GLU A 20 -39.74 78.64 -54.93
N GLN A 21 -38.63 79.38 -54.85
CA GLN A 21 -37.41 78.91 -54.20
C GLN A 21 -37.60 78.77 -52.69
N GLN A 22 -38.30 79.72 -52.05
CA GLN A 22 -38.71 79.63 -50.65
C GLN A 22 -39.66 78.46 -50.40
N GLN A 23 -40.65 78.24 -51.27
CA GLN A 23 -41.56 77.09 -51.18
C GLN A 23 -40.82 75.75 -51.32
N ARG A 24 -39.88 75.63 -52.28
CA ARG A 24 -39.04 74.43 -52.43
C ARG A 24 -38.14 74.19 -51.22
N GLN A 25 -37.56 75.24 -50.64
CA GLN A 25 -36.77 75.12 -49.41
C GLN A 25 -37.63 74.69 -48.20
N GLN A 26 -38.83 75.25 -48.04
CA GLN A 26 -39.78 74.84 -47.00
C GLN A 26 -40.21 73.38 -47.16
N GLN A 27 -40.54 72.93 -48.38
CA GLN A 27 -40.89 71.53 -48.64
C GLN A 27 -39.72 70.59 -48.33
N GLN A 28 -38.48 70.92 -48.73
CA GLN A 28 -37.32 70.11 -48.39
C GLN A 28 -37.01 70.10 -46.88
N GLN A 29 -37.24 71.20 -46.17
CA GLN A 29 -37.13 71.22 -44.70
C GLN A 29 -38.18 70.34 -44.06
N GLN A 30 -39.44 70.42 -44.47
CA GLN A 30 -40.51 69.55 -43.95
C GLN A 30 -40.24 68.07 -44.23
N GLN A 31 -39.78 67.70 -45.43
CA GLN A 31 -39.41 66.30 -45.73
C GLN A 31 -38.25 65.80 -44.87
N ARG A 32 -37.21 66.62 -44.66
CA ARG A 32 -36.09 66.25 -43.78
C ARG A 32 -36.53 66.08 -42.32
N GLN A 33 -37.43 66.94 -41.85
CA GLN A 33 -37.97 66.89 -40.50
C GLN A 33 -38.83 65.63 -40.30
N GLN A 34 -39.71 65.30 -41.26
CA GLN A 34 -40.49 64.06 -41.24
C GLN A 34 -39.60 62.80 -41.29
N GLN A 35 -38.53 62.80 -42.09
CA GLN A 35 -37.59 61.69 -42.12
C GLN A 35 -36.81 61.53 -40.81
N GLN A 36 -36.41 62.64 -40.17
CA GLN A 36 -35.78 62.61 -38.84
C GLN A 36 -36.73 62.08 -37.77
N GLU A 37 -37.99 62.52 -37.76
CA GLU A 37 -39.01 62.03 -36.81
C GLU A 37 -39.29 60.54 -37.01
N GLN A 38 -39.43 60.06 -38.26
CA GLN A 38 -39.56 58.63 -38.52
C GLN A 38 -38.34 57.81 -38.08
N LYS A 39 -37.13 58.36 -38.26
CA LYS A 39 -35.89 57.70 -37.82
C LYS A 39 -35.83 57.63 -36.29
N GLN A 40 -36.18 58.70 -35.59
CA GLN A 40 -36.28 58.71 -34.13
C GLN A 40 -37.34 57.74 -33.60
N ARG A 41 -38.54 57.70 -34.20
CA ARG A 41 -39.58 56.71 -33.82
C ARG A 41 -39.10 55.28 -33.98
N ARG A 42 -38.48 54.93 -35.12
CA ARG A 42 -37.93 53.58 -35.34
C ARG A 42 -36.84 53.23 -34.32
N GLN A 43 -36.03 54.19 -33.93
CA GLN A 43 -34.96 54.01 -32.95
C GLN A 43 -35.51 53.81 -31.53
N GLN A 44 -36.53 54.58 -31.15
CA GLN A 44 -37.26 54.40 -29.87
C GLN A 44 -37.97 53.05 -29.81
N GLU A 45 -38.69 52.65 -30.85
CA GLU A 45 -39.33 51.33 -30.90
C GLU A 45 -38.32 50.17 -30.86
N HIS A 46 -37.13 50.35 -31.44
CA HIS A 46 -36.09 49.34 -31.35
C HIS A 46 -35.53 49.23 -29.93
N GLN A 47 -35.24 50.35 -29.28
CA GLN A 47 -34.80 50.37 -27.88
C GLN A 47 -35.85 49.77 -26.94
N GLN A 48 -37.12 50.08 -27.16
CA GLN A 48 -38.21 49.53 -26.36
C GLN A 48 -38.33 48.01 -26.50
N ARG A 49 -38.25 47.49 -27.74
CA ARG A 49 -38.22 46.03 -27.98
C ARG A 49 -37.01 45.35 -27.34
N GLN A 50 -35.84 45.99 -27.33
CA GLN A 50 -34.65 45.43 -26.67
C GLN A 50 -34.85 45.38 -25.14
N LEU A 51 -35.40 46.44 -24.55
CA LEU A 51 -35.68 46.50 -23.11
C LEU A 51 -36.70 45.43 -22.68
N GLU A 52 -37.77 45.26 -23.45
CA GLU A 52 -38.78 44.22 -23.21
C GLU A 52 -38.19 42.80 -23.30
N GLN A 53 -37.33 42.54 -24.30
CA GLN A 53 -36.63 41.24 -24.40
C GLN A 53 -35.67 41.01 -23.23
N GLN A 54 -35.01 42.06 -22.74
CA GLN A 54 -34.08 41.97 -21.61
C GLN A 54 -34.84 41.69 -20.30
N GLN A 55 -35.95 42.39 -20.07
CA GLN A 55 -36.85 42.15 -18.93
C GLN A 55 -37.46 40.74 -18.97
N ALA A 56 -37.92 40.27 -20.14
CA ALA A 56 -38.45 38.92 -20.29
C ALA A 56 -37.40 37.83 -20.03
N LYS A 57 -36.14 38.04 -20.45
CA LYS A 57 -35.03 37.12 -20.13
C LYS A 57 -34.72 37.10 -18.63
N GLN A 58 -34.75 38.27 -17.98
CA GLN A 58 -34.46 38.41 -16.56
C GLN A 58 -35.55 37.72 -15.71
N GLN A 59 -36.83 37.93 -16.04
CA GLN A 59 -37.95 37.24 -15.41
C GLN A 59 -37.87 35.71 -15.56
N ARG A 60 -37.52 35.20 -16.76
CA ARG A 60 -37.33 33.76 -16.98
C ARG A 60 -36.16 33.18 -16.17
N GLN A 61 -35.08 33.95 -15.96
CA GLN A 61 -33.96 33.52 -15.13
C GLN A 61 -34.33 33.51 -13.65
N GLU A 62 -35.05 34.51 -13.17
CA GLU A 62 -35.54 34.57 -11.79
C GLU A 62 -36.54 33.45 -11.49
N GLU A 63 -37.48 33.17 -12.41
CA GLU A 63 -38.43 32.07 -12.26
C GLU A 63 -37.74 30.70 -12.25
N LYS A 64 -36.71 30.50 -13.08
CA LYS A 64 -35.87 29.29 -13.04
C LYS A 64 -35.13 29.15 -11.72
N LYS A 65 -34.52 30.23 -11.21
CA LYS A 65 -33.84 30.22 -9.90
C LYS A 65 -34.81 29.92 -8.77
N ARG A 66 -36.01 30.50 -8.79
CA ARG A 66 -37.05 30.26 -7.77
C ARG A 66 -37.50 28.80 -7.77
N LYS A 67 -37.81 28.23 -8.94
CA LYS A 67 -38.16 26.80 -9.09
C LYS A 67 -37.04 25.87 -8.62
N GLN A 68 -35.77 26.25 -8.85
CA GLN A 68 -34.61 25.46 -8.43
C GLN A 68 -34.40 25.51 -6.91
N GLN A 69 -34.62 26.67 -6.29
CA GLN A 69 -34.62 26.83 -4.83
C GLN A 69 -35.77 26.07 -4.15
N GLU A 70 -36.98 26.16 -4.70
CA GLU A 70 -38.16 25.41 -4.20
C GLU A 70 -37.90 23.90 -4.27
N HIS A 71 -37.32 23.40 -5.36
CA HIS A 71 -36.96 21.98 -5.50
C HIS A 71 -35.85 21.54 -4.53
N GLN A 72 -34.86 22.40 -4.28
CA GLN A 72 -33.82 22.13 -3.27
C GLN A 72 -34.39 22.11 -1.86
N GLN A 73 -35.28 23.07 -1.51
CA GLN A 73 -35.93 23.11 -0.21
C GLN A 73 -36.82 21.88 0.02
N GLN A 74 -37.60 21.45 -0.97
CA GLN A 74 -38.39 20.22 -0.89
C GLN A 74 -37.52 18.99 -0.66
N LYS A 75 -36.42 18.82 -1.41
CA LYS A 75 -35.49 17.70 -1.22
C LYS A 75 -34.85 17.71 0.17
N GLN A 76 -34.49 18.89 0.68
CA GLN A 76 -33.89 19.02 2.00
C GLN A 76 -34.91 18.71 3.11
N GLN A 77 -36.16 19.12 2.93
CA GLN A 77 -37.26 18.82 3.86
C GLN A 77 -37.61 17.33 3.88
N GLU A 78 -37.68 16.66 2.72
CA GLU A 78 -37.86 15.21 2.62
C GLU A 78 -36.71 14.42 3.26
N GLN A 79 -35.46 14.87 3.09
CA GLN A 79 -34.31 14.26 3.77
C GLN A 79 -34.39 14.43 5.29
N LEU A 80 -34.80 15.61 5.76
CA LEU A 80 -34.95 15.88 7.19
C LEU A 80 -36.06 15.03 7.81
N GLU A 81 -37.19 14.85 7.11
CA GLU A 81 -38.28 13.97 7.55
C GLU A 81 -37.86 12.50 7.57
N LYS A 82 -37.15 12.01 6.55
CA LYS A 82 -36.58 10.65 6.54
C LYS A 82 -35.59 10.44 7.69
N GLN A 83 -34.75 11.44 8.00
CA GLN A 83 -33.85 11.37 9.15
C GLN A 83 -34.60 11.38 10.49
N LYS A 84 -35.64 12.22 10.64
CA LYS A 84 -36.48 12.25 11.84
C LYS A 84 -37.18 10.90 12.06
N LYS A 85 -37.75 10.32 10.99
CA LYS A 85 -38.41 9.02 11.06
C LYS A 85 -37.44 7.89 11.44
N LYS A 86 -36.24 7.86 10.84
CA LYS A 86 -35.19 6.90 11.23
C LYS A 86 -34.73 7.07 12.68
N LYS A 87 -34.55 8.31 13.16
CA LYS A 87 -34.21 8.57 14.56
C LYS A 87 -35.31 8.11 15.51
N GLN A 88 -36.57 8.33 15.15
CA GLN A 88 -37.73 7.92 15.95
C GLN A 88 -37.85 6.38 16.01
N GLU A 89 -37.70 5.70 14.87
CA GLU A 89 -37.67 4.23 14.81
C GLU A 89 -36.50 3.65 15.63
N GLN A 90 -35.32 4.27 15.56
CA GLN A 90 -34.15 3.84 16.33
C GLN A 90 -34.33 4.08 17.84
N GLN A 91 -34.99 5.18 18.23
CA GLN A 91 -35.28 5.49 19.63
C GLN A 91 -36.34 4.55 20.21
N GLU A 92 -37.40 4.21 19.45
CA GLU A 92 -38.38 3.20 19.84
C GLU A 92 -37.76 1.80 19.97
N LEU A 93 -36.84 1.44 19.07
CA LEU A 93 -36.11 0.16 19.16
C LEU A 93 -35.23 0.11 20.41
N LEU A 94 -34.55 1.22 20.73
CA LEU A 94 -33.72 1.34 21.93
C LEU A 94 -34.56 1.24 23.21
N GLU A 95 -35.73 1.89 23.26
CA GLU A 95 -36.65 1.77 24.39
C GLU A 95 -37.23 0.37 24.53
N LYS A 96 -37.59 -0.29 23.43
CA LYS A 96 -38.04 -1.70 23.45
C LYS A 96 -36.93 -2.62 23.97
N GLN A 97 -35.68 -2.41 23.55
CA GLN A 97 -34.53 -3.17 24.05
C GLN A 97 -34.27 -2.89 25.53
N LYS A 98 -34.40 -1.64 25.97
CA LYS A 98 -34.23 -1.25 27.38
C LYS A 98 -35.31 -1.86 28.27
N LYS A 99 -36.58 -1.78 27.87
CA LYS A 99 -37.70 -2.45 28.57
C LYS A 99 -37.54 -3.97 28.58
N LYS A 100 -37.03 -4.57 27.50
CA LYS A 100 -36.76 -6.01 27.44
C LYS A 100 -35.62 -6.41 28.38
N LYS A 101 -34.54 -5.63 28.45
CA LYS A 101 -33.45 -5.82 29.44
C LYS A 101 -33.93 -5.64 30.87
N GLU A 102 -34.70 -4.59 31.16
CA GLU A 102 -35.26 -4.33 32.49
C GLU A 102 -36.22 -5.44 32.93
N ASN A 103 -37.07 -5.96 32.04
CA ASN A 103 -37.92 -7.11 32.33
C ASN A 103 -37.11 -8.40 32.52
N GLN A 104 -36.11 -8.67 31.68
CA GLN A 104 -35.21 -9.82 31.86
C GLN A 104 -34.43 -9.75 33.18
N GLU A 105 -34.01 -8.55 33.58
CA GLU A 105 -33.30 -8.33 34.83
C GLU A 105 -34.25 -8.43 36.04
N ARG A 106 -35.48 -7.95 35.92
CA ARG A 106 -36.53 -8.11 36.93
C ARG A 106 -36.92 -9.58 37.11
N GLU A 107 -37.06 -10.33 36.02
CA GLU A 107 -37.31 -11.78 36.05
C GLU A 107 -36.13 -12.54 36.68
N ARG A 108 -34.87 -12.16 36.36
CA ARG A 108 -33.68 -12.70 37.03
C ARG A 108 -33.68 -12.41 38.53
N ARG A 109 -33.97 -11.19 38.95
CA ARG A 109 -34.02 -10.80 40.39
C ARG A 109 -35.12 -11.56 41.14
N ILE A 110 -36.27 -11.80 40.51
CA ILE A 110 -37.37 -12.59 41.10
C ILE A 110 -36.99 -14.08 41.17
N GLN A 111 -36.28 -14.61 40.17
CA GLN A 111 -35.74 -15.98 40.21
C GLN A 111 -34.64 -16.13 41.26
N GLU A 112 -33.77 -15.14 41.44
CA GLU A 112 -32.71 -15.15 42.46
C GLU A 112 -33.27 -15.01 43.88
N ALA A 113 -34.27 -14.15 44.09
CA ALA A 113 -34.92 -13.99 45.40
C ALA A 113 -35.74 -15.22 45.86
N ARG A 114 -36.10 -16.11 44.93
CA ARG A 114 -36.80 -17.37 45.20
C ARG A 114 -35.85 -18.57 45.39
N LYS A 115 -34.55 -18.41 45.15
CA LYS A 115 -33.57 -19.46 45.48
C LYS A 115 -33.37 -19.47 47.01
N PRO A 116 -33.38 -20.65 47.66
CA PRO A 116 -33.06 -20.72 49.08
C PRO A 116 -31.67 -20.11 49.31
N LYS A 117 -31.50 -19.31 50.38
CA LYS A 117 -30.19 -18.75 50.75
C LYS A 117 -29.25 -19.91 51.06
N ILE A 118 -28.44 -20.28 50.07
CA ILE A 118 -27.29 -21.17 50.22
C ILE A 118 -26.29 -20.43 51.13
N PRO A 119 -25.67 -21.09 52.13
CA PRO A 119 -24.57 -20.50 52.88
C PRO A 119 -23.56 -19.90 51.90
N THR A 120 -23.01 -18.72 52.21
CA THR A 120 -21.88 -18.18 51.44
C THR A 120 -20.87 -19.30 51.24
N PRO A 121 -20.47 -19.60 49.99
CA PRO A 121 -19.51 -20.66 49.77
C PRO A 121 -18.27 -20.30 50.59
N PRO A 122 -17.58 -21.30 51.18
CA PRO A 122 -16.24 -21.05 51.70
C PRO A 122 -15.42 -20.36 50.59
N PRO A 123 -14.41 -19.54 50.95
CA PRO A 123 -13.52 -18.96 49.95
C PRO A 123 -13.07 -20.07 48.99
N PRO A 124 -13.00 -19.77 47.68
CA PRO A 124 -12.73 -20.79 46.69
C PRO A 124 -11.46 -21.56 47.08
N PRO A 125 -11.41 -22.88 46.80
CA PRO A 125 -10.21 -23.67 47.05
C PRO A 125 -9.00 -23.03 46.31
N PRO A 126 -7.76 -23.43 46.62
CA PRO A 126 -6.49 -22.73 46.28
C PRO A 126 -6.30 -22.23 44.84
N TYR A 127 -7.11 -22.70 43.89
CA TYR A 127 -7.14 -22.34 42.49
C TYR A 127 -7.19 -20.82 42.18
N GLU A 128 -7.90 -20.00 42.96
CA GLU A 128 -7.90 -18.53 42.74
C GLU A 128 -6.61 -17.83 43.20
N GLN A 129 -5.85 -18.42 44.14
CA GLN A 129 -4.55 -17.88 44.53
C GLN A 129 -3.46 -18.19 43.50
N GLU A 130 -3.50 -19.37 42.88
CA GLU A 130 -2.58 -19.75 41.81
C GLU A 130 -2.79 -18.92 40.53
N LEU A 131 -4.04 -18.54 40.21
CA LEU A 131 -4.36 -17.62 39.11
C LEU A 131 -3.83 -16.19 39.31
N ASN A 132 -3.44 -15.82 40.53
CA ASN A 132 -2.79 -14.52 40.79
C ASN A 132 -1.30 -14.53 40.46
N ASP A 133 -0.69 -15.70 40.20
CA ASP A 133 0.63 -15.77 39.60
C ASP A 133 0.56 -15.24 38.16
N HIS A 134 1.31 -14.17 37.90
CA HIS A 134 1.36 -13.50 36.61
C HIS A 134 1.66 -14.46 35.45
N TYR A 135 2.45 -15.52 35.70
CA TYR A 135 2.82 -16.51 34.71
C TYR A 135 2.15 -17.87 34.88
N TYR A 136 1.04 -17.95 35.64
CA TYR A 136 0.32 -19.20 35.89
C TYR A 136 0.11 -20.04 34.61
N HIS A 137 -0.40 -19.44 33.54
CA HIS A 137 -0.68 -20.15 32.29
C HIS A 137 0.59 -20.68 31.59
N LEU A 138 1.70 -19.96 31.67
CA LEU A 138 2.98 -20.40 31.10
C LEU A 138 3.59 -21.52 31.94
N ASN A 139 3.50 -21.40 33.26
CA ASN A 139 3.97 -22.40 34.22
C ASN A 139 3.30 -23.77 33.98
N GLN A 140 2.03 -23.79 33.59
CA GLN A 140 1.33 -25.04 33.20
C GLN A 140 1.96 -25.77 32.00
N LEU A 141 2.72 -25.07 31.15
CA LEU A 141 3.44 -25.65 30.00
C LEU A 141 4.91 -25.91 30.33
N LEU A 142 5.51 -25.08 31.19
CA LEU A 142 6.94 -25.11 31.45
C LEU A 142 7.33 -25.97 32.65
N ASP A 143 6.43 -26.25 33.60
CA ASP A 143 6.75 -27.03 34.81
C ASP A 143 6.57 -28.54 34.67
N ARG A 144 5.98 -29.01 33.58
CA ARG A 144 5.66 -30.43 33.40
C ARG A 144 5.93 -30.89 31.97
N PRO A 145 6.51 -32.08 31.80
CA PRO A 145 6.59 -32.70 30.48
C PRO A 145 5.21 -33.22 30.06
N GLY A 146 5.05 -33.52 28.77
CA GLY A 146 3.83 -34.04 28.19
C GLY A 146 4.12 -35.07 27.10
N PRO A 147 3.10 -35.78 26.60
CA PRO A 147 3.30 -36.81 25.56
C PRO A 147 3.81 -36.26 24.22
N PHE A 148 3.72 -34.94 24.03
CA PHE A 148 4.13 -34.24 22.81
C PHE A 148 5.25 -33.23 23.07
N THR A 149 5.92 -33.26 24.22
CA THR A 149 7.09 -32.38 24.44
C THR A 149 8.27 -32.86 23.62
N ASP A 150 9.16 -31.94 23.23
CA ASP A 150 10.41 -32.32 22.56
C ASP A 150 11.28 -33.16 23.51
N PRO A 151 12.01 -34.19 23.02
CA PRO A 151 12.93 -34.96 23.86
C PRO A 151 13.99 -34.12 24.59
N ALA A 152 14.35 -32.94 24.05
CA ALA A 152 15.28 -32.00 24.67
C ALA A 152 14.63 -31.06 25.71
N PHE A 153 13.34 -31.23 26.01
CA PHE A 153 12.62 -30.37 26.95
C PHE A 153 12.98 -30.69 28.41
N GLU A 154 13.50 -29.68 29.12
CA GLU A 154 13.74 -29.74 30.56
C GLU A 154 12.71 -28.87 31.31
N PRO A 155 11.74 -29.47 32.02
CA PRO A 155 10.73 -28.70 32.74
C PRO A 155 11.31 -27.98 33.96
N GLY A 156 10.72 -26.83 34.31
CA GLY A 156 11.02 -26.06 35.52
C GLY A 156 11.63 -24.70 35.23
N THR A 157 12.65 -24.32 35.99
CA THR A 157 13.22 -22.96 35.97
C THR A 157 14.03 -22.64 34.73
N THR A 158 14.69 -23.62 34.11
CA THR A 158 15.58 -23.42 32.95
C THR A 158 14.89 -22.71 31.78
N PRO A 159 13.78 -23.21 31.21
CA PRO A 159 13.11 -22.54 30.08
C PRO A 159 12.52 -21.19 30.49
N LYS A 160 12.05 -21.05 31.74
CA LYS A 160 11.51 -19.79 32.28
C LYS A 160 12.59 -18.71 32.36
N ASP A 161 13.72 -19.03 32.98
CA ASP A 161 14.84 -18.10 33.10
C ASP A 161 15.39 -17.73 31.72
N PHE A 162 15.43 -18.70 30.79
CA PHE A 162 15.82 -18.42 29.42
C PHE A 162 14.91 -17.37 28.78
N ILE A 163 13.59 -17.58 28.73
CA ILE A 163 12.68 -16.61 28.07
C ILE A 163 12.60 -15.26 28.79
N HIS A 164 12.69 -15.25 30.13
CA HIS A 164 12.57 -14.03 30.92
C HIS A 164 13.83 -13.18 30.95
N LYS A 165 15.03 -13.80 30.92
CA LYS A 165 16.28 -13.10 31.25
C LYS A 165 17.33 -13.13 30.14
N THR A 166 17.31 -14.15 29.29
CA THR A 166 18.42 -14.42 28.36
C THR A 166 18.00 -14.29 26.91
N CYS A 167 16.80 -14.77 26.56
CA CYS A 167 16.30 -14.83 25.20
C CYS A 167 16.00 -13.43 24.68
N LYS A 168 16.74 -13.03 23.64
CA LYS A 168 16.55 -11.76 22.93
C LYS A 168 15.82 -12.01 21.62
N ILE A 169 14.67 -11.37 21.45
CA ILE A 169 13.88 -11.46 20.22
C ILE A 169 13.95 -10.15 19.45
N LEU A 170 14.20 -10.22 18.15
CA LEU A 170 14.01 -9.10 17.25
C LEU A 170 12.65 -9.22 16.53
N VAL A 171 11.81 -8.19 16.67
CA VAL A 171 10.59 -8.01 15.90
C VAL A 171 10.86 -6.98 14.80
N ILE A 172 10.59 -7.34 13.55
CA ILE A 172 10.75 -6.45 12.40
C ILE A 172 9.37 -6.04 11.89
N GLY A 173 9.08 -4.75 11.99
CA GLY A 173 7.77 -4.17 11.74
C GLY A 173 6.95 -4.02 13.02
N ALA A 174 6.41 -2.83 13.23
CA ALA A 174 5.50 -2.46 14.31
C ALA A 174 4.09 -2.14 13.79
N GLY A 175 3.83 -2.34 12.50
CA GLY A 175 2.51 -2.18 11.89
C GLY A 175 1.66 -3.45 11.96
N GLY A 176 0.38 -3.32 12.32
CA GLY A 176 -0.65 -4.37 12.23
C GLY A 176 -0.26 -5.68 12.91
N LEU A 177 0.34 -6.58 12.13
CA LEU A 177 0.94 -7.82 12.61
C LEU A 177 2.02 -7.58 13.69
N GLY A 178 2.87 -6.57 13.53
CA GLY A 178 3.89 -6.22 14.52
C GLY A 178 3.34 -5.80 15.88
N CYS A 179 2.22 -5.07 15.90
CA CYS A 179 1.52 -4.71 17.14
C CYS A 179 1.07 -5.95 17.93
N GLU A 180 0.47 -6.91 17.22
CA GLU A 180 0.00 -8.17 17.80
C GLU A 180 1.18 -9.03 18.28
N ILE A 181 2.28 -9.12 17.49
CA ILE A 181 3.49 -9.86 17.88
C ILE A 181 4.08 -9.31 19.17
N LEU A 182 4.25 -7.99 19.28
CA LEU A 182 4.83 -7.37 20.49
C LEU A 182 3.99 -7.65 21.74
N GLN A 183 2.67 -7.54 21.62
CA GLN A 183 1.77 -7.89 22.73
C GLN A 183 1.92 -9.37 23.10
N ASN A 184 1.85 -10.27 22.11
CA ASN A 184 1.86 -11.70 22.35
C ASN A 184 3.16 -12.15 22.99
N LEU A 185 4.32 -11.72 22.48
CA LEU A 185 5.62 -12.05 23.06
C LEU A 185 5.75 -11.56 24.51
N ALA A 186 5.33 -10.32 24.79
CA ALA A 186 5.36 -9.78 26.15
C ALA A 186 4.49 -10.61 27.12
N LEU A 187 3.30 -11.05 26.67
CA LEU A 187 2.41 -11.91 27.47
C LEU A 187 2.86 -13.37 27.55
N LEU A 188 3.69 -13.83 26.61
CA LEU A 188 4.36 -15.13 26.63
C LEU A 188 5.60 -15.14 27.53
N GLY A 189 5.89 -14.05 28.23
CA GLY A 189 6.96 -13.97 29.22
C GLY A 189 8.32 -13.60 28.64
N PHE A 190 8.44 -13.27 27.35
CA PHE A 190 9.71 -12.81 26.81
C PHE A 190 10.12 -11.48 27.43
N GLY A 191 11.30 -11.45 28.06
CA GLY A 191 11.75 -10.30 28.84
C GLY A 191 12.50 -9.23 28.03
N ASP A 192 13.22 -9.61 26.98
CA ASP A 192 14.04 -8.68 26.17
C ASP A 192 13.64 -8.76 24.68
N ILE A 193 12.89 -7.75 24.24
CA ILE A 193 12.38 -7.64 22.88
C ILE A 193 12.94 -6.38 22.23
N HIS A 194 13.41 -6.49 21.00
CA HIS A 194 13.78 -5.34 20.17
C HIS A 194 12.76 -5.19 19.05
N VAL A 195 12.45 -3.95 18.66
CA VAL A 195 11.56 -3.68 17.52
C VAL A 195 12.20 -2.70 16.55
N ILE A 196 12.24 -3.05 15.26
CA ILE A 196 12.62 -2.15 14.17
C ILE A 196 11.36 -1.77 13.39
N ASP A 197 11.16 -0.47 13.17
CA ASP A 197 10.18 0.05 12.21
C ASP A 197 10.65 1.43 11.72
N MET A 198 10.56 1.68 10.42
CA MET A 198 11.01 2.95 9.80
C MET A 198 9.87 3.97 9.61
N ASP A 199 8.63 3.58 9.88
CA ASP A 199 7.46 4.40 9.58
C ASP A 199 7.04 5.27 10.77
N THR A 200 6.26 6.28 10.42
CA THR A 200 5.49 7.07 11.39
C THR A 200 4.02 6.64 11.39
N ILE A 201 3.32 6.98 12.46
CA ILE A 201 1.90 6.61 12.66
C ILE A 201 1.01 7.50 11.79
N ASP A 202 0.14 6.87 11.01
CA ASP A 202 -0.88 7.54 10.20
C ASP A 202 -2.31 7.25 10.70
N LEU A 203 -3.27 8.13 10.40
CA LEU A 203 -4.67 7.95 10.78
C LEU A 203 -5.25 6.60 10.29
N SER A 204 -4.87 6.19 9.07
CA SER A 204 -5.29 4.93 8.45
C SER A 204 -4.80 3.68 9.20
N ASN A 205 -3.86 3.82 10.13
CA ASN A 205 -3.32 2.74 10.93
C ASN A 205 -4.25 2.37 12.11
N LEU A 206 -5.01 3.32 12.64
CA LEU A 206 -5.73 3.19 13.92
C LEU A 206 -6.86 2.14 13.89
N ASN A 207 -7.32 1.72 12.71
CA ASN A 207 -8.35 0.70 12.58
C ASN A 207 -7.88 -0.71 12.98
N ARG A 208 -6.56 -0.96 13.02
CA ARG A 208 -5.98 -2.29 13.25
C ARG A 208 -4.71 -2.28 14.10
N GLN A 209 -4.05 -1.13 14.26
CA GLN A 209 -2.79 -1.00 14.98
C GLN A 209 -3.06 -0.46 16.39
N PHE A 210 -3.62 -1.31 17.26
CA PHE A 210 -4.22 -0.92 18.54
C PHE A 210 -3.22 -0.43 19.61
N LEU A 211 -1.91 -0.48 19.35
CA LEU A 211 -0.89 0.16 20.20
C LEU A 211 -0.86 1.69 20.04
N PHE A 212 -1.45 2.23 18.97
CA PHE A 212 -1.41 3.65 18.63
C PHE A 212 -2.72 4.36 18.95
N ARG A 213 -2.66 5.67 19.20
CA ARG A 213 -3.81 6.55 19.41
C ARG A 213 -3.77 7.74 18.45
N GLU A 214 -4.88 8.46 18.32
CA GLU A 214 -4.93 9.70 17.53
C GLU A 214 -3.86 10.71 17.95
N SER A 215 -3.55 10.78 19.25
CA SER A 215 -2.48 11.65 19.80
C SER A 215 -1.06 11.26 19.37
N ASP A 216 -0.89 10.11 18.72
CA ASP A 216 0.41 9.57 18.31
C ASP A 216 0.68 9.72 16.82
N ILE A 217 -0.27 10.25 16.05
CA ILE A 217 -0.11 10.52 14.62
C ILE A 217 1.15 11.38 14.38
N GLY A 218 1.97 10.96 13.41
CA GLY A 218 3.24 11.57 13.05
C GLY A 218 4.45 11.13 13.88
N LYS A 219 4.26 10.37 14.97
CA LYS A 219 5.38 9.82 15.78
C LYS A 219 5.87 8.49 15.22
N SER A 220 7.08 8.08 15.61
CA SER A 220 7.65 6.77 15.26
C SER A 220 6.78 5.61 15.75
N LYS A 221 6.47 4.65 14.87
CA LYS A 221 5.75 3.43 15.26
C LYS A 221 6.52 2.61 16.28
N ALA A 222 7.83 2.41 16.06
CA ALA A 222 8.69 1.61 16.95
C ALA A 222 8.69 2.16 18.38
N GLU A 223 8.92 3.47 18.55
CA GLU A 223 9.01 4.11 19.86
C GLU A 223 7.68 4.08 20.62
N VAL A 224 6.58 4.42 19.94
CA VAL A 224 5.25 4.43 20.57
C VAL A 224 4.80 3.00 20.92
N ALA A 225 5.05 2.03 20.05
CA ALA A 225 4.73 0.62 20.31
C ALA A 225 5.49 0.10 21.53
N ALA A 226 6.80 0.31 21.59
CA ALA A 226 7.63 -0.09 22.73
C ALA A 226 7.14 0.55 24.04
N LYS A 227 6.91 1.86 24.03
CA LYS A 227 6.40 2.59 25.20
C LYS A 227 5.04 2.08 25.66
N PHE A 228 4.13 1.78 24.73
CA PHE A 228 2.80 1.26 25.07
C PHE A 228 2.90 -0.12 25.72
N VAL A 229 3.68 -1.03 25.14
CA VAL A 229 3.83 -2.40 25.63
C VAL A 229 4.49 -2.41 27.01
N MET A 230 5.61 -1.71 27.19
CA MET A 230 6.28 -1.60 28.51
C MET A 230 5.40 -0.96 29.58
N LYS A 231 4.50 -0.04 29.22
CA LYS A 231 3.51 0.51 30.15
C LYS A 231 2.44 -0.51 30.55
N ARG A 232 2.04 -1.38 29.62
CA ARG A 232 0.97 -2.37 29.82
C ARG A 232 1.45 -3.64 30.51
N VAL A 233 2.68 -4.07 30.20
CA VAL A 233 3.35 -5.25 30.74
C VAL A 233 4.68 -4.78 31.35
N PRO A 234 4.70 -4.39 32.64
CA PRO A 234 5.87 -3.76 33.26
C PRO A 234 7.11 -4.67 33.35
N GLN A 235 6.94 -5.98 33.20
CA GLN A 235 8.03 -6.97 33.30
C GLN A 235 8.89 -7.08 32.04
N VAL A 236 8.41 -6.60 30.88
CA VAL A 236 9.13 -6.68 29.62
C VAL A 236 9.92 -5.40 29.34
N LYS A 237 11.10 -5.56 28.76
CA LYS A 237 11.89 -4.49 28.14
C LYS A 237 11.71 -4.57 26.63
N VAL A 238 11.18 -3.49 26.04
CA VAL A 238 11.08 -3.35 24.58
C VAL A 238 12.01 -2.22 24.12
N THR A 239 13.05 -2.54 23.36
CA THR A 239 14.02 -1.58 22.82
C THR A 239 13.63 -1.16 21.40
N PRO A 240 13.18 0.08 21.16
CA PRO A 240 12.79 0.53 19.82
C PRO A 240 13.99 0.96 18.98
N HIS A 241 13.90 0.74 17.66
CA HIS A 241 14.84 1.19 16.64
C HIS A 241 14.04 1.86 15.51
N TYR A 242 14.04 3.18 15.49
CA TYR A 242 13.42 3.95 14.42
C TYR A 242 14.37 4.09 13.21
N CYS A 243 14.48 3.02 12.43
CA CYS A 243 15.37 2.94 11.27
C CYS A 243 14.90 1.87 10.29
N LYS A 244 15.54 1.80 9.14
CA LYS A 244 15.36 0.68 8.21
C LYS A 244 16.14 -0.53 8.70
N ILE A 245 15.73 -1.72 8.26
CA ILE A 245 16.48 -2.95 8.54
C ILE A 245 17.88 -2.92 7.91
N GLN A 246 18.01 -2.26 6.77
CA GLN A 246 19.28 -2.10 6.05
C GLN A 246 20.30 -1.20 6.78
N ASP A 247 19.85 -0.41 7.75
CA ASP A 247 20.72 0.50 8.51
C ASP A 247 21.48 -0.23 9.64
N LYS A 248 21.17 -1.51 9.89
CA LYS A 248 21.81 -2.36 10.90
C LYS A 248 22.82 -3.29 10.25
N ASP A 249 23.92 -3.53 10.96
CA ASP A 249 24.98 -4.43 10.54
C ASP A 249 24.72 -5.88 11.01
N GLU A 250 25.54 -6.80 10.52
CA GLU A 250 25.50 -8.22 10.89
C GLU A 250 25.66 -8.44 12.38
N ALA A 251 26.55 -7.66 13.02
CA ALA A 251 26.78 -7.72 14.46
C ALA A 251 25.50 -7.45 15.26
N PHE A 252 24.66 -6.50 14.81
CA PHE A 252 23.36 -6.25 15.42
C PHE A 252 22.45 -7.48 15.37
N TYR A 253 22.32 -8.12 14.21
CA TYR A 253 21.45 -9.29 14.04
C TYR A 253 21.95 -10.52 14.81
N MET A 254 23.26 -10.68 14.94
CA MET A 254 23.87 -11.79 15.69
C MET A 254 23.56 -11.77 17.20
N MET A 255 23.15 -10.62 17.76
CA MET A 255 22.80 -10.49 19.18
C MET A 255 21.52 -11.23 19.57
N PHE A 256 20.66 -11.60 18.62
CA PHE A 256 19.33 -12.16 18.89
C PHE A 256 19.37 -13.69 18.92
N ASN A 257 18.41 -14.29 19.63
CA ASN A 257 18.18 -15.73 19.61
C ASN A 257 17.22 -16.11 18.48
N LEU A 258 16.25 -15.26 18.15
CA LEU A 258 15.31 -15.47 17.04
C LEU A 258 14.79 -14.13 16.51
N VAL A 259 14.35 -14.13 15.25
CA VAL A 259 13.81 -12.97 14.55
C VAL A 259 12.38 -13.26 14.09
N ILE A 260 11.44 -12.33 14.31
CA ILE A 260 10.05 -12.42 13.85
C ILE A 260 9.73 -11.24 12.93
N CYS A 261 9.29 -11.53 11.71
CA CYS A 261 8.93 -10.54 10.70
C CYS A 261 7.42 -10.35 10.62
N GLY A 262 7.00 -9.08 10.75
CA GLY A 262 5.67 -8.58 10.45
C GLY A 262 5.72 -7.53 9.33
N LEU A 263 6.51 -7.79 8.30
CA LEU A 263 6.78 -6.87 7.19
C LEU A 263 5.60 -6.74 6.22
N ASP A 264 5.57 -5.71 5.39
CA ASP A 264 4.52 -5.47 4.39
C ASP A 264 5.05 -5.47 2.95
N SER A 265 6.36 -5.56 2.76
CA SER A 265 6.99 -5.63 1.43
C SER A 265 7.75 -6.94 1.21
N VAL A 266 7.72 -7.41 -0.04
CA VAL A 266 8.50 -8.58 -0.49
C VAL A 266 9.99 -8.28 -0.43
N GLN A 267 10.40 -7.06 -0.81
CA GLN A 267 11.82 -6.67 -0.83
C GLN A 267 12.46 -6.70 0.55
N ALA A 268 11.75 -6.20 1.58
CA ALA A 268 12.26 -6.26 2.95
C ALA A 268 12.38 -7.71 3.45
N ARG A 269 11.42 -8.59 3.10
CA ARG A 269 11.48 -10.02 3.44
C ARG A 269 12.62 -10.75 2.75
N ARG A 270 12.84 -10.49 1.44
CA ARG A 270 13.99 -11.03 0.71
C ARG A 270 15.30 -10.58 1.34
N TRP A 271 15.39 -9.30 1.74
CA TRP A 271 16.60 -8.75 2.34
C TRP A 271 16.93 -9.43 3.67
N ILE A 272 15.99 -9.44 4.61
CA ILE A 272 16.25 -10.07 5.92
C ILE A 272 16.50 -11.58 5.77
N ASN A 273 15.81 -12.25 4.84
CA ASN A 273 16.05 -13.66 4.55
C ASN A 273 17.50 -13.91 4.11
N ALA A 274 18.01 -13.12 3.17
CA ALA A 274 19.39 -13.24 2.71
C ALA A 274 20.38 -12.93 3.83
N THR A 275 20.15 -11.88 4.63
CA THR A 275 20.97 -11.57 5.80
C THR A 275 21.01 -12.73 6.77
N MET A 276 19.87 -13.33 7.14
CA MET A 276 19.83 -14.45 8.10
C MET A 276 20.53 -15.70 7.57
N VAL A 277 20.51 -15.94 6.25
CA VAL A 277 21.24 -17.06 5.62
C VAL A 277 22.74 -16.78 5.60
N ASN A 278 23.16 -15.57 5.25
CA ASN A 278 24.58 -15.17 5.20
C ASN A 278 25.26 -15.16 6.57
N LEU A 279 24.48 -14.97 7.63
CA LEU A 279 24.99 -15.05 9.00
C LEU A 279 25.36 -16.47 9.43
N VAL A 280 24.85 -17.51 8.75
CA VAL A 280 25.09 -18.89 9.17
C VAL A 280 26.54 -19.28 8.90
N ASP A 281 27.25 -19.54 9.99
CA ASP A 281 28.59 -20.09 10.03
C ASP A 281 28.51 -21.57 10.48
N PRO A 282 28.91 -22.53 9.63
CA PRO A 282 28.93 -23.96 9.97
C PRO A 282 29.81 -24.30 11.19
N GLU A 283 30.81 -23.47 11.51
CA GLU A 283 31.70 -23.68 12.65
C GLU A 283 31.12 -23.12 13.96
N ASN A 284 30.09 -22.27 13.86
CA ASN A 284 29.44 -21.62 14.99
C ASN A 284 27.92 -21.88 14.98
N PRO A 285 27.41 -22.89 15.71
CA PRO A 285 25.97 -23.19 15.76
C PRO A 285 25.10 -22.02 16.23
N ASP A 286 25.62 -21.14 17.08
CA ASP A 286 24.87 -19.97 17.59
C ASP A 286 24.64 -18.90 16.51
N SER A 287 25.32 -19.00 15.37
CA SER A 287 25.12 -18.11 14.22
C SER A 287 23.77 -18.30 13.53
N LEU A 288 23.19 -19.50 13.64
CA LEU A 288 21.88 -19.79 13.10
C LEU A 288 20.80 -19.11 13.95
N LYS A 289 20.14 -18.11 13.36
CA LYS A 289 19.02 -17.41 13.99
C LYS A 289 17.72 -17.85 13.33
N PRO A 290 16.85 -18.60 14.03
CA PRO A 290 15.52 -18.94 13.51
C PRO A 290 14.76 -17.67 13.10
N LEU A 291 14.21 -17.70 11.89
CA LEU A 291 13.43 -16.61 11.31
C LEU A 291 11.98 -17.06 11.19
N ILE A 292 11.07 -16.34 11.84
CA ILE A 292 9.63 -16.56 11.75
C ILE A 292 9.03 -15.44 10.91
N ASP A 293 8.40 -15.76 9.79
CA ASP A 293 7.76 -14.76 8.92
C ASP A 293 6.24 -14.90 8.99
N GLY A 294 5.56 -13.77 9.21
CA GLY A 294 4.12 -13.66 9.09
C GLY A 294 3.72 -12.73 7.94
N GLY A 295 2.67 -13.10 7.21
CA GLY A 295 2.09 -12.26 6.16
C GLY A 295 0.57 -12.29 6.20
N THR A 296 -0.06 -11.16 5.85
CA THR A 296 -1.52 -11.01 5.85
C THR A 296 -1.99 -10.20 4.65
N GLU A 297 -3.13 -10.60 4.09
CA GLU A 297 -3.82 -9.89 3.02
C GLU A 297 -5.33 -10.16 3.13
N GLY A 298 -6.10 -9.16 3.53
CA GLY A 298 -7.53 -9.26 3.77
C GLY A 298 -7.87 -10.35 4.79
N PHE A 299 -8.55 -11.40 4.32
CA PHE A 299 -8.90 -12.58 5.12
C PHE A 299 -7.93 -13.75 4.93
N LYS A 300 -6.83 -13.56 4.22
CA LYS A 300 -5.80 -14.58 4.00
C LYS A 300 -4.54 -14.22 4.80
N GLY A 301 -3.78 -15.22 5.16
CA GLY A 301 -2.47 -15.00 5.76
C GLY A 301 -1.66 -16.28 5.82
N GLN A 302 -0.42 -16.14 6.26
CA GLN A 302 0.50 -17.25 6.42
C GLN A 302 1.47 -16.98 7.57
N SER A 303 1.91 -18.05 8.21
CA SER A 303 3.04 -18.05 9.13
C SER A 303 4.05 -19.08 8.65
N ARG A 304 5.33 -18.75 8.80
CA ARG A 304 6.44 -19.59 8.37
C ARG A 304 7.52 -19.67 9.42
N VAL A 305 8.13 -20.84 9.55
CA VAL A 305 9.34 -21.06 10.36
C VAL A 305 10.47 -21.41 9.42
N ILE A 306 11.47 -20.55 9.36
CA ILE A 306 12.65 -20.68 8.52
C ILE A 306 13.84 -20.90 9.45
N LEU A 307 14.47 -22.07 9.33
CA LEU A 307 15.80 -22.32 9.84
C LEU A 307 16.76 -22.06 8.68
N PRO A 308 17.52 -20.94 8.69
CA PRO A 308 18.42 -20.60 7.60
C PRO A 308 19.35 -21.77 7.27
N THR A 309 19.63 -21.97 5.98
CA THR A 309 20.37 -23.11 5.38
C THR A 309 19.79 -24.52 5.57
N ILE A 310 18.89 -24.76 6.54
CA ILE A 310 18.32 -26.08 6.84
C ILE A 310 16.96 -26.29 6.15
N THR A 311 15.99 -25.42 6.40
CA THR A 311 14.64 -25.53 5.80
C THR A 311 14.52 -24.69 4.53
N SER A 312 13.36 -24.73 3.87
CA SER A 312 13.10 -23.76 2.79
C SER A 312 13.18 -22.33 3.34
N CYS A 313 13.91 -21.47 2.65
CA CYS A 313 13.99 -20.06 2.98
C CYS A 313 12.88 -19.27 2.26
N TYR A 314 12.75 -17.97 2.51
CA TYR A 314 11.74 -17.15 1.86
C TYR A 314 11.83 -17.24 0.33
N GLU A 315 13.05 -17.18 -0.19
CA GLU A 315 13.35 -17.23 -1.62
C GLU A 315 12.97 -18.57 -2.28
N CYS A 316 12.98 -19.69 -1.55
CA CYS A 316 12.56 -20.99 -2.08
C CYS A 316 11.10 -21.01 -2.53
N SER A 317 10.27 -20.09 -2.03
CA SER A 317 8.82 -20.03 -2.23
C SER A 317 8.37 -18.74 -2.93
N LEU A 318 9.30 -18.03 -3.57
CA LEU A 318 9.04 -16.74 -4.21
C LEU A 318 8.04 -16.87 -5.37
N ASP A 319 8.03 -18.02 -6.02
CA ASP A 319 7.09 -18.45 -7.06
C ASP A 319 5.66 -18.67 -6.56
N MET A 320 5.46 -18.88 -5.25
CA MET A 320 4.12 -18.98 -4.65
C MET A 320 3.48 -17.61 -4.38
N LEU A 321 4.24 -16.52 -4.50
CA LEU A 321 3.70 -15.17 -4.33
C LEU A 321 2.79 -14.82 -5.51
N THR A 322 1.64 -14.22 -5.20
CA THR A 322 0.74 -13.75 -6.26
C THR A 322 1.42 -12.61 -7.01
N PRO A 323 1.53 -12.68 -8.35
CA PRO A 323 2.13 -11.61 -9.13
C PRO A 323 1.32 -10.32 -8.96
N GLN A 324 2.03 -9.19 -8.85
CA GLN A 324 1.38 -7.88 -8.79
C GLN A 324 0.61 -7.64 -10.09
N THR A 325 -0.59 -7.06 -9.96
CA THR A 325 -1.40 -6.74 -11.13
C THR A 325 -0.79 -5.53 -11.83
N VAL A 326 -0.23 -5.75 -13.04
CA VAL A 326 0.33 -4.68 -13.88
C VAL A 326 -0.57 -4.49 -15.09
N PHE A 327 -1.08 -3.28 -15.28
CA PHE A 327 -1.91 -2.97 -16.45
C PHE A 327 -1.03 -2.65 -17.67
N PRO A 328 -1.22 -3.30 -18.83
CA PRO A 328 -0.44 -3.01 -20.02
C PRO A 328 -0.59 -1.56 -20.49
N ILE A 329 0.52 -0.92 -20.88
CA ILE A 329 0.54 0.49 -21.33
C ILE A 329 -0.47 0.73 -22.47
N CYS A 330 -0.54 -0.18 -23.45
CA CYS A 330 -1.49 -0.06 -24.56
C CYS A 330 -2.96 -0.06 -24.10
N THR A 331 -3.27 -0.78 -23.03
CA THR A 331 -4.62 -0.86 -22.46
C THR A 331 -4.94 0.42 -21.71
N ILE A 332 -4.07 0.88 -20.83
CA ILE A 332 -4.30 2.13 -20.08
C ILE A 332 -4.28 3.35 -21.02
N ALA A 333 -3.48 3.35 -22.09
CA ALA A 333 -3.34 4.47 -23.02
C ALA A 333 -4.48 4.56 -24.05
N ASN A 334 -4.86 3.43 -24.65
CA ASN A 334 -5.74 3.43 -25.83
C ASN A 334 -7.08 2.72 -25.62
N THR A 335 -7.11 1.64 -24.83
CA THR A 335 -8.31 0.78 -24.70
C THR A 335 -8.67 0.50 -23.24
N PRO A 336 -8.95 1.54 -22.43
CA PRO A 336 -9.38 1.34 -21.05
C PRO A 336 -10.72 0.60 -21.02
N ARG A 337 -10.92 -0.25 -20.02
CA ARG A 337 -12.06 -1.18 -19.89
C ARG A 337 -12.60 -1.21 -18.45
N LEU A 338 -11.71 -1.02 -17.49
CA LEU A 338 -12.01 -1.00 -16.07
C LEU A 338 -11.75 0.41 -15.51
N PRO A 339 -12.42 0.83 -14.42
CA PRO A 339 -12.15 2.11 -13.77
C PRO A 339 -10.70 2.24 -13.30
N GLU A 340 -10.06 1.13 -12.90
CA GLU A 340 -8.64 1.05 -12.54
C GLU A 340 -7.75 1.48 -13.70
N HIS A 341 -8.08 1.13 -14.95
CA HIS A 341 -7.29 1.54 -16.12
C HIS A 341 -7.30 3.08 -16.31
N CYS A 342 -8.41 3.74 -15.95
CA CYS A 342 -8.53 5.18 -16.05
C CYS A 342 -7.71 5.89 -14.96
N ILE A 343 -7.69 5.31 -13.76
CA ILE A 343 -6.88 5.79 -12.64
C ILE A 343 -5.39 5.60 -12.93
N GLU A 344 -5.00 4.41 -13.39
CA GLU A 344 -3.61 4.10 -13.73
C GLU A 344 -3.10 4.98 -14.86
N TRP A 345 -3.93 5.25 -15.87
CA TRP A 345 -3.59 6.25 -16.90
C TRP A 345 -3.34 7.63 -16.29
N ALA A 346 -4.20 8.09 -15.37
CA ALA A 346 -4.05 9.40 -14.76
C ALA A 346 -2.74 9.51 -13.97
N SER A 347 -2.35 8.42 -13.28
CA SER A 347 -1.14 8.33 -12.46
C SER A 347 0.14 8.21 -13.31
N VAL A 348 0.17 7.28 -14.26
CA VAL A 348 1.40 6.88 -14.97
C VAL A 348 1.65 7.70 -16.23
N LEU A 349 0.60 8.16 -16.90
CA LEU A 349 0.72 8.84 -18.20
C LEU A 349 0.34 10.31 -18.11
N GLU A 350 -0.80 10.64 -17.50
CA GLU A 350 -1.30 12.01 -17.50
C GLU A 350 -0.55 12.91 -16.51
N TRP A 351 -0.25 12.41 -15.30
CA TRP A 351 0.48 13.18 -14.30
C TRP A 351 1.84 13.65 -14.81
N PRO A 352 2.73 12.79 -15.34
CA PRO A 352 4.03 13.25 -15.86
C PRO A 352 3.90 14.16 -17.09
N ARG A 353 2.82 14.02 -17.87
CA ARG A 353 2.53 14.87 -19.04
C ARG A 353 2.19 16.30 -18.63
N VAL A 354 1.39 16.46 -17.58
CA VAL A 354 0.94 17.77 -17.07
C VAL A 354 1.97 18.39 -16.12
N PHE A 355 2.55 17.57 -15.24
CA PHE A 355 3.52 17.97 -14.22
C PHE A 355 4.89 17.35 -14.51
N LYS A 356 5.71 18.04 -15.31
CA LYS A 356 7.05 17.54 -15.69
C LYS A 356 8.03 17.48 -14.53
N ASP A 357 7.97 18.47 -13.64
CA ASP A 357 8.97 18.66 -12.57
C ASP A 357 8.45 18.26 -11.18
N LYS A 358 7.17 17.87 -11.06
CA LYS A 358 6.54 17.54 -9.77
C LYS A 358 6.26 16.05 -9.68
N LYS A 359 6.94 15.36 -8.77
CA LYS A 359 6.68 13.95 -8.48
C LYS A 359 5.30 13.78 -7.86
N LEU A 360 4.58 12.75 -8.29
CA LEU A 360 3.33 12.35 -7.67
C LEU A 360 3.61 11.88 -6.23
N ASP A 361 3.00 12.56 -5.29
CA ASP A 361 2.90 12.13 -3.88
C ASP A 361 1.55 11.45 -3.66
N ASN A 362 1.58 10.16 -3.36
CA ASN A 362 0.40 9.33 -3.19
C ASN A 362 -0.33 9.59 -1.86
N ASP A 363 0.35 10.19 -0.88
CA ASP A 363 -0.23 10.51 0.43
C ASP A 363 -0.86 11.90 0.48
N ASN A 364 -0.56 12.76 -0.52
CA ASN A 364 -1.13 14.08 -0.62
C ASN A 364 -2.60 14.05 -1.11
N PRO A 365 -3.57 14.53 -0.29
CA PRO A 365 -4.99 14.52 -0.67
C PRO A 365 -5.30 15.30 -1.95
N ASP A 366 -4.58 16.40 -2.22
CA ASP A 366 -4.79 17.22 -3.40
C ASP A 366 -4.35 16.50 -4.68
N HIS A 367 -3.27 15.71 -4.59
CA HIS A 367 -2.81 14.90 -5.72
C HIS A 367 -3.80 13.79 -6.05
N ILE A 368 -4.29 13.10 -5.01
CA ILE A 368 -5.32 12.06 -5.18
C ILE A 368 -6.61 12.66 -5.73
N GLN A 369 -6.99 13.85 -5.27
CA GLN A 369 -8.17 14.56 -5.77
C GLN A 369 -8.02 14.88 -7.27
N TRP A 370 -6.84 15.36 -7.69
CA TRP A 370 -6.55 15.60 -9.10
C TRP A 370 -6.63 14.32 -9.93
N LEU A 371 -6.02 13.23 -9.46
CA LEU A 371 -6.08 11.93 -10.14
C LEU A 371 -7.52 11.43 -10.28
N TYR A 372 -8.32 11.57 -9.22
CA TYR A 372 -9.74 11.19 -9.22
C TYR A 372 -10.52 11.98 -10.29
N GLU A 373 -10.29 13.29 -10.40
CA GLU A 373 -10.94 14.14 -11.40
C GLU A 373 -10.55 13.75 -12.83
N GLN A 374 -9.26 13.56 -13.11
CA GLN A 374 -8.78 13.15 -14.43
C GLN A 374 -9.27 11.75 -14.80
N ALA A 375 -9.20 10.79 -13.88
CA ALA A 375 -9.69 9.44 -14.08
C ALA A 375 -11.20 9.42 -14.34
N THR A 376 -11.98 10.24 -13.62
CA THR A 376 -13.44 10.36 -13.82
C THR A 376 -13.76 10.97 -15.18
N ALA A 377 -13.02 11.98 -15.62
CA ALA A 377 -13.20 12.58 -16.94
C ALA A 377 -12.90 11.58 -18.06
N ARG A 378 -11.81 10.82 -17.95
CA ARG A 378 -11.45 9.76 -18.90
C ARG A 378 -12.46 8.62 -18.91
N ALA A 379 -12.90 8.17 -17.73
CA ALA A 379 -13.88 7.10 -17.63
C ALA A 379 -15.19 7.47 -18.36
N LYS A 380 -15.66 8.72 -18.25
CA LYS A 380 -16.81 9.23 -19.02
C LYS A 380 -16.60 9.21 -20.54
N GLN A 381 -15.38 9.46 -21.02
CA GLN A 381 -15.08 9.42 -22.46
C GLN A 381 -15.17 8.01 -23.03
N HIS A 382 -14.91 6.99 -22.20
CA HIS A 382 -14.91 5.59 -22.58
C HIS A 382 -16.13 4.80 -22.08
N ASP A 383 -17.16 5.49 -21.58
CA ASP A 383 -18.38 4.89 -21.00
C ASP A 383 -18.10 3.87 -19.87
N ILE A 384 -17.08 4.18 -19.05
CA ILE A 384 -16.68 3.38 -17.88
C ILE A 384 -17.27 4.01 -16.62
N SER A 385 -17.92 3.20 -15.81
CA SER A 385 -18.43 3.59 -14.50
C SER A 385 -17.61 2.97 -13.36
N GLY A 386 -17.79 3.45 -12.13
CA GLY A 386 -17.14 2.87 -10.95
C GLY A 386 -15.86 3.57 -10.46
N VAL A 387 -15.43 4.66 -11.11
CA VAL A 387 -14.36 5.51 -10.55
C VAL A 387 -14.88 6.22 -9.30
N THR A 388 -14.28 5.89 -8.16
CA THR A 388 -14.57 6.52 -6.86
C THR A 388 -13.26 6.99 -6.23
N TRP A 389 -13.34 7.96 -5.34
CA TRP A 389 -12.15 8.47 -4.63
C TRP A 389 -11.43 7.35 -3.86
N SER A 390 -12.18 6.44 -3.22
CA SER A 390 -11.62 5.28 -2.52
C SER A 390 -10.91 4.30 -3.47
N LEU A 391 -11.47 4.06 -4.66
CA LEU A 391 -10.81 3.22 -5.66
C LEU A 391 -9.55 3.91 -6.20
N THR A 392 -9.59 5.23 -6.41
CA THR A 392 -8.42 6.02 -6.83
C THR A 392 -7.27 5.86 -5.83
N GLN A 393 -7.54 6.00 -4.54
CA GLN A 393 -6.55 5.72 -3.50
C GLN A 393 -6.07 4.27 -3.52
N GLY A 394 -7.00 3.32 -3.65
CA GLY A 394 -6.70 1.88 -3.68
C GLY A 394 -5.70 1.51 -4.76
N VAL A 395 -5.94 1.98 -5.99
CA VAL A 395 -5.08 1.72 -7.15
C VAL A 395 -3.74 2.43 -7.00
N VAL A 396 -3.74 3.73 -6.69
CA VAL A 396 -2.50 4.55 -6.66
C VAL A 396 -1.56 4.12 -5.54
N LYS A 397 -2.10 3.76 -4.37
CA LYS A 397 -1.30 3.29 -3.22
C LYS A 397 -1.09 1.78 -3.22
N ASN A 398 -1.66 1.03 -4.17
CA ASN A 398 -1.72 -0.44 -4.14
C ASN A 398 -2.18 -0.96 -2.76
N ILE A 399 -3.29 -0.41 -2.24
CA ILE A 399 -3.74 -0.69 -0.86
C ILE A 399 -4.09 -2.17 -0.71
N ILE A 400 -3.31 -2.89 0.10
CA ILE A 400 -3.64 -4.24 0.55
C ILE A 400 -4.67 -4.13 1.69
N PRO A 401 -5.87 -4.73 1.56
CA PRO A 401 -6.84 -4.75 2.65
C PRO A 401 -6.22 -5.38 3.91
N ALA A 402 -6.38 -4.73 5.06
CA ALA A 402 -5.76 -5.20 6.30
C ALA A 402 -6.77 -5.15 7.45
N ILE A 403 -6.95 -6.29 8.12
CA ILE A 403 -7.99 -6.52 9.13
C ILE A 403 -7.31 -7.01 10.42
N ALA A 404 -7.76 -6.47 11.56
CA ALA A 404 -7.22 -6.83 12.87
C ALA A 404 -7.31 -8.34 13.17
N SER A 405 -8.43 -9.00 12.84
CA SER A 405 -8.62 -10.43 13.08
C SER A 405 -7.58 -11.31 12.39
N THR A 406 -7.27 -11.04 11.12
CA THR A 406 -6.28 -11.81 10.36
C THR A 406 -4.88 -11.58 10.91
N ASN A 407 -4.53 -10.34 11.27
CA ASN A 407 -3.27 -10.03 11.95
C ASN A 407 -3.14 -10.77 13.28
N ALA A 408 -4.20 -10.81 14.10
CA ALA A 408 -4.20 -11.51 15.37
C ALA A 408 -3.99 -13.03 15.21
N ILE A 409 -4.67 -13.66 14.24
CA ILE A 409 -4.52 -15.10 13.96
C ILE A 409 -3.07 -15.42 13.55
N ILE A 410 -2.51 -14.66 12.61
CA ILE A 410 -1.15 -14.92 12.11
C ILE A 410 -0.10 -14.59 13.16
N ALA A 411 -0.23 -13.48 13.89
CA ALA A 411 0.69 -13.14 14.99
C ALA A 411 0.68 -14.19 16.09
N ALA A 412 -0.50 -14.70 16.45
CA ALA A 412 -0.61 -15.77 17.45
C ALA A 412 0.13 -17.04 16.97
N SER A 413 -0.04 -17.41 15.70
CA SER A 413 0.72 -18.52 15.12
C SER A 413 2.23 -18.27 15.18
N CYS A 414 2.72 -17.13 14.70
CA CYS A 414 4.14 -16.78 14.75
C CYS A 414 4.71 -16.81 16.19
N CYS A 415 4.00 -16.23 17.16
CA CYS A 415 4.47 -16.15 18.55
C CYS A 415 4.44 -17.50 19.26
N ASN A 416 3.48 -18.38 18.91
CA ASN A 416 3.48 -19.76 19.39
C ASN A 416 4.74 -20.50 18.91
N GLU A 417 5.14 -20.31 17.65
CA GLU A 417 6.37 -20.93 17.14
C GLU A 417 7.63 -20.37 17.80
N ALA A 418 7.67 -19.06 18.07
CA ALA A 418 8.76 -18.46 18.84
C ALA A 418 8.87 -19.04 20.25
N PHE A 419 7.73 -19.20 20.94
CA PHE A 419 7.67 -19.80 22.27
C PHE A 419 8.15 -21.25 22.26
N LYS A 420 7.70 -22.06 21.30
CA LYS A 420 8.12 -23.46 21.15
C LYS A 420 9.61 -23.59 20.87
N ILE A 421 10.14 -22.78 19.95
CA ILE A 421 11.58 -22.79 19.60
C ILE A 421 12.43 -22.38 20.82
N ALA A 422 12.02 -21.35 21.56
CA ALA A 422 12.77 -20.85 22.70
C ALA A 422 12.73 -21.78 23.92
N THR A 423 11.65 -22.54 24.10
CA THR A 423 11.44 -23.32 25.34
C THR A 423 11.49 -24.83 25.15
N THR A 424 11.52 -25.32 23.91
CA THR A 424 11.40 -26.73 23.52
C THR A 424 10.17 -27.45 24.09
N CYS A 425 9.18 -26.72 24.62
CA CYS A 425 8.01 -27.31 25.27
C CYS A 425 7.08 -28.09 24.33
N ALA A 426 7.20 -27.90 23.01
CA ALA A 426 6.47 -28.66 22.00
C ALA A 426 7.17 -28.54 20.62
N PRO A 427 6.93 -29.49 19.69
CA PRO A 427 7.35 -29.38 18.31
C PRO A 427 6.83 -28.10 17.65
N TYR A 428 7.73 -27.43 16.94
CA TYR A 428 7.41 -26.26 16.13
C TYR A 428 6.91 -26.65 14.74
N LEU A 429 6.28 -25.70 14.08
CA LEU A 429 5.72 -25.78 12.73
C LEU A 429 6.78 -26.22 11.73
N GLN A 430 6.49 -27.26 10.94
CA GLN A 430 7.32 -27.68 9.82
C GLN A 430 7.14 -26.73 8.64
N ASN A 431 7.86 -25.61 8.70
CA ASN A 431 8.00 -24.59 7.68
C ASN A 431 6.78 -23.71 7.37
N TYR A 432 5.60 -24.24 7.03
CA TYR A 432 4.53 -23.42 6.44
C TYR A 432 3.14 -23.71 7.00
N MET A 433 2.42 -22.65 7.40
CA MET A 433 0.97 -22.66 7.64
C MET A 433 0.31 -21.55 6.81
N MET A 434 -0.76 -21.90 6.09
CA MET A 434 -1.65 -20.92 5.44
C MET A 434 -2.99 -20.82 6.19
N TYR A 435 -3.59 -19.64 6.14
CA TYR A 435 -4.92 -19.34 6.65
C TYR A 435 -5.77 -18.68 5.57
N ASN A 436 -7.02 -19.10 5.46
CA ASN A 436 -8.03 -18.45 4.62
C ASN A 436 -9.35 -18.34 5.40
N GLY A 437 -9.79 -17.10 5.59
CA GLY A 437 -11.01 -16.71 6.29
C GLY A 437 -12.13 -16.19 5.38
N ALA A 438 -12.00 -16.29 4.05
CA ALA A 438 -12.93 -15.64 3.12
C ALA A 438 -14.34 -16.25 3.12
N GLU A 439 -14.44 -17.59 3.19
CA GLU A 439 -15.71 -18.32 3.21
C GLU A 439 -15.97 -19.04 4.55
N SER A 440 -14.92 -19.52 5.20
CA SER A 440 -14.94 -20.22 6.49
C SER A 440 -13.57 -20.07 7.17
N ILE A 441 -13.37 -20.68 8.34
CA ILE A 441 -12.08 -20.75 9.02
C ILE A 441 -11.33 -21.98 8.49
N TYR A 442 -10.33 -21.75 7.63
CA TYR A 442 -9.50 -22.81 7.08
C TYR A 442 -8.02 -22.56 7.32
N THR A 443 -7.31 -23.60 7.75
CA THR A 443 -5.84 -23.61 7.84
C THR A 443 -5.30 -24.87 7.17
N TYR A 444 -4.17 -24.74 6.50
CA TYR A 444 -3.44 -25.86 5.94
C TYR A 444 -1.95 -25.74 6.26
N THR A 445 -1.38 -26.83 6.74
CA THR A 445 0.02 -26.92 7.16
C THR A 445 0.72 -27.95 6.30
N PHE A 446 1.86 -27.59 5.75
CA PHE A 446 2.68 -28.47 4.93
C PHE A 446 4.15 -28.08 5.04
N GLN A 447 5.03 -29.05 4.85
CA GLN A 447 6.47 -28.80 4.80
C GLN A 447 6.86 -28.38 3.38
N HIS A 448 7.16 -27.10 3.19
CA HIS A 448 7.72 -26.64 1.93
C HIS A 448 9.16 -27.12 1.80
N GLU A 449 9.50 -27.73 0.66
CA GLU A 449 10.84 -28.27 0.42
C GLU A 449 11.85 -27.16 0.13
N LYS A 450 13.10 -27.37 0.57
CA LYS A 450 14.21 -26.48 0.25
C LYS A 450 14.63 -26.74 -1.20
N LYS A 451 14.63 -25.70 -2.03
CA LYS A 451 15.12 -25.79 -3.43
C LYS A 451 16.65 -25.94 -3.42
N PRO A 452 17.22 -27.02 -4.01
CA PRO A 452 18.69 -27.19 -4.09
C PRO A 452 19.37 -26.09 -4.91
N ASP A 453 18.68 -25.53 -5.90
CA ASP A 453 19.15 -24.44 -6.76
C ASP A 453 18.71 -23.06 -6.26
N CYS A 454 18.32 -22.94 -4.99
CA CYS A 454 17.91 -21.66 -4.42
C CYS A 454 19.09 -20.66 -4.45
N PRO A 455 18.89 -19.43 -4.98
CA PRO A 455 19.96 -18.42 -5.10
C PRO A 455 20.47 -17.90 -3.75
N VAL A 456 19.78 -18.21 -2.65
CA VAL A 456 20.15 -17.75 -1.31
C VAL A 456 20.64 -18.90 -0.44
N CYS A 457 19.88 -19.99 -0.32
CA CYS A 457 20.22 -21.09 0.59
C CYS A 457 20.64 -22.40 -0.11
N GLY A 458 20.71 -22.42 -1.45
CA GLY A 458 20.95 -23.61 -2.27
C GLY A 458 22.44 -23.96 -2.49
N GLY A 459 23.36 -23.01 -2.31
CA GLY A 459 24.81 -23.21 -2.49
C GLY A 459 25.49 -22.00 -3.13
N GLU A 460 26.79 -22.11 -3.40
CA GLU A 460 27.63 -20.97 -3.86
C GLU A 460 27.32 -20.49 -5.28
N SER A 461 26.79 -21.34 -6.18
CA SER A 461 26.45 -20.92 -7.55
C SER A 461 25.31 -21.72 -8.19
N ILE A 462 24.47 -21.04 -8.98
CA ILE A 462 23.42 -21.69 -9.79
C ILE A 462 23.98 -22.08 -11.15
N GLN A 463 23.93 -23.36 -11.48
CA GLN A 463 24.36 -23.84 -12.80
C GLN A 463 23.29 -23.59 -13.86
N ILE A 464 23.67 -22.96 -14.97
CA ILE A 464 22.81 -22.77 -16.15
C ILE A 464 23.54 -23.18 -17.42
N SER A 465 22.82 -23.80 -18.36
CA SER A 465 23.34 -24.12 -19.69
C SER A 465 22.87 -23.08 -20.70
N VAL A 466 23.81 -22.43 -21.38
CA VAL A 466 23.54 -21.34 -22.33
C VAL A 466 24.19 -21.67 -23.67
N SER A 467 23.45 -21.49 -24.77
CA SER A 467 24.02 -21.74 -26.10
C SER A 467 25.07 -20.69 -26.45
N LYS A 468 26.15 -21.11 -27.11
CA LYS A 468 27.20 -20.20 -27.63
C LYS A 468 26.66 -19.11 -28.56
N ASP A 469 25.51 -19.37 -29.20
CA ASP A 469 24.85 -18.44 -30.12
C ASP A 469 23.94 -17.42 -29.45
N TRP A 470 23.67 -17.54 -28.15
CA TRP A 470 22.95 -16.50 -27.42
C TRP A 470 23.78 -15.21 -27.42
N ASP A 471 23.13 -14.08 -27.63
CA ASP A 471 23.73 -12.81 -27.27
C ASP A 471 23.58 -12.57 -25.76
N LEU A 472 24.37 -11.63 -25.23
CA LEU A 472 24.30 -11.28 -23.81
C LEU A 472 22.92 -10.71 -23.44
N GLN A 473 22.23 -10.03 -24.36
CA GLN A 473 20.86 -9.57 -24.16
C GLN A 473 19.90 -10.72 -23.86
N LYS A 474 19.99 -11.84 -24.58
CA LYS A 474 19.13 -13.00 -24.35
C LYS A 474 19.39 -13.66 -23.00
N LEU A 475 20.64 -13.61 -22.49
CA LEU A 475 20.92 -14.02 -21.11
C LEU A 475 20.28 -13.06 -20.09
N VAL A 476 20.35 -11.74 -20.33
CA VAL A 476 19.67 -10.73 -19.50
C VAL A 476 18.15 -10.98 -19.47
N ASP A 477 17.56 -11.19 -20.64
CA ASP A 477 16.12 -11.45 -20.78
C ASP A 477 15.72 -12.73 -20.06
N TYR A 478 16.51 -13.80 -20.22
CA TYR A 478 16.31 -15.06 -19.49
C TYR A 478 16.29 -14.88 -17.97
N LEU A 479 17.19 -14.05 -17.41
CA LEU A 479 17.24 -13.79 -15.97
C LEU A 479 16.05 -12.96 -15.48
N VAL A 480 15.56 -12.02 -16.30
CA VAL A 480 14.38 -11.18 -15.98
C VAL A 480 13.08 -11.99 -16.09
N GLU A 481 12.98 -12.89 -17.07
CA GLU A 481 11.79 -13.71 -17.29
C GLU A 481 11.64 -14.84 -16.27
N ARG A 482 12.72 -15.26 -15.60
CA ARG A 482 12.67 -16.38 -14.64
C ARG A 482 11.92 -15.97 -13.36
N PRO A 483 10.76 -16.59 -13.05
CA PRO A 483 9.95 -16.20 -11.89
C PRO A 483 10.65 -16.43 -10.54
N ASP A 484 11.58 -17.38 -10.49
CA ASP A 484 12.32 -17.74 -9.27
C ASP A 484 13.25 -16.62 -8.78
N PHE A 485 13.69 -15.71 -9.68
CA PHE A 485 14.66 -14.66 -9.34
C PHE A 485 14.02 -13.28 -9.14
N GLN A 486 12.90 -12.99 -9.81
CA GLN A 486 12.22 -11.68 -9.80
C GLN A 486 13.19 -10.48 -9.95
N ILE A 487 14.15 -10.62 -10.87
CA ILE A 487 15.14 -9.61 -11.23
C ILE A 487 14.47 -8.62 -12.19
N LYS A 488 14.80 -7.32 -12.09
CA LYS A 488 14.18 -6.28 -12.94
C LYS A 488 15.18 -5.67 -13.92
N GLN A 489 16.36 -5.33 -13.43
CA GLN A 489 17.45 -4.65 -14.13
C GLN A 489 18.80 -5.22 -13.67
N PRO A 490 19.19 -6.43 -14.14
CA PRO A 490 20.43 -7.05 -13.71
C PRO A 490 21.65 -6.34 -14.28
N SER A 491 22.69 -6.23 -13.45
CA SER A 491 24.06 -5.94 -13.86
C SER A 491 24.90 -7.21 -13.72
N LEU A 492 25.67 -7.55 -14.74
CA LEU A 492 26.48 -8.77 -14.84
C LEU A 492 27.97 -8.44 -14.89
N SER A 493 28.76 -9.21 -14.15
CA SER A 493 30.21 -9.13 -14.10
C SER A 493 30.85 -10.50 -13.95
N THR A 494 32.10 -10.65 -14.37
CA THR A 494 32.94 -11.81 -14.08
C THR A 494 34.15 -11.39 -13.25
N SER A 495 34.97 -12.35 -12.83
CA SER A 495 36.27 -12.09 -12.21
C SER A 495 37.21 -11.23 -13.10
N LYS A 496 37.01 -11.26 -14.43
CA LYS A 496 37.80 -10.51 -15.42
C LYS A 496 37.29 -9.07 -15.63
N GLY A 497 36.09 -8.72 -15.15
CA GLY A 497 35.54 -7.38 -15.26
C GLY A 497 34.04 -7.31 -15.58
N PRO A 498 33.53 -6.10 -15.87
CA PRO A 498 32.11 -5.88 -16.11
C PRO A 498 31.66 -6.41 -17.49
N LEU A 499 30.58 -7.21 -17.53
CA LEU A 499 29.95 -7.64 -18.78
C LEU A 499 28.91 -6.61 -19.23
N PHE A 500 27.99 -6.26 -18.32
CA PHE A 500 26.92 -5.32 -18.57
C PHE A 500 26.48 -4.65 -17.26
N PHE A 501 26.43 -3.32 -17.21
CA PHE A 501 25.98 -2.57 -16.03
C PHE A 501 24.80 -1.66 -16.36
N GLN A 502 23.80 -1.64 -15.49
CA GLN A 502 22.66 -0.73 -15.62
C GLN A 502 22.96 0.70 -15.14
N GLY A 503 24.00 0.87 -14.32
CA GLY A 503 24.50 2.16 -13.88
C GLY A 503 25.85 2.04 -13.19
N PRO A 504 26.59 3.14 -12.95
CA PRO A 504 26.34 4.52 -13.39
C PRO A 504 26.31 4.72 -14.93
N PRO A 505 25.80 5.86 -15.45
CA PRO A 505 25.57 6.06 -16.90
C PRO A 505 26.79 5.84 -17.80
N ASP A 506 27.99 6.17 -17.32
CA ASP A 506 29.23 6.01 -18.07
C ASP A 506 29.60 4.52 -18.24
N LEU A 507 29.42 3.73 -17.18
CA LEU A 507 29.60 2.27 -17.18
C LEU A 507 28.52 1.57 -18.02
N LYS A 508 27.30 2.09 -18.01
CA LYS A 508 26.25 1.60 -18.91
C LYS A 508 26.65 1.80 -20.36
N LYS A 509 27.03 3.01 -20.76
CA LYS A 509 27.46 3.31 -22.14
C LYS A 509 28.66 2.48 -22.59
N SER A 510 29.63 2.24 -21.70
CA SER A 510 30.83 1.46 -22.05
C SER A 510 30.56 -0.04 -22.19
N THR A 511 29.56 -0.58 -21.47
CA THR A 511 29.23 -2.01 -21.47
C THR A 511 28.03 -2.38 -22.35
N GLU A 512 27.21 -1.41 -22.76
CA GLU A 512 26.03 -1.63 -23.60
C GLU A 512 26.36 -2.28 -24.95
N GLY A 513 27.55 -1.99 -25.51
CA GLY A 513 28.04 -2.65 -26.72
C GLY A 513 28.32 -4.15 -26.59
N ASN A 514 28.35 -4.70 -25.36
CA ASN A 514 28.48 -6.14 -25.14
C ASN A 514 27.14 -6.89 -25.26
N LEU A 515 26.00 -6.19 -25.18
CA LEU A 515 24.67 -6.82 -25.21
C LEU A 515 24.41 -7.58 -26.51
N SER A 516 24.93 -7.08 -27.63
CA SER A 516 24.79 -7.69 -28.96
C SER A 516 25.85 -8.74 -29.28
N LYS A 517 26.87 -8.91 -28.41
CA LYS A 517 27.94 -9.90 -28.63
C LYS A 517 27.46 -11.28 -28.22
N LYS A 518 27.87 -12.30 -28.97
CA LYS A 518 27.53 -13.69 -28.66
C LYS A 518 28.29 -14.18 -27.43
N MET A 519 27.68 -15.08 -26.68
CA MET A 519 28.30 -15.71 -25.50
C MET A 519 29.60 -16.44 -25.88
N GLY A 520 29.66 -17.09 -27.05
CA GLY A 520 30.91 -17.69 -27.54
C GLY A 520 32.00 -16.69 -27.95
N GLU A 521 31.65 -15.43 -28.26
CA GLU A 521 32.61 -14.36 -28.56
C GLU A 521 33.11 -13.68 -27.28
N LEU A 522 32.22 -13.53 -26.28
CA LEU A 522 32.54 -13.00 -24.96
C LEU A 522 33.42 -13.97 -24.16
N PHE A 523 33.25 -15.27 -24.39
CA PHE A 523 33.98 -16.34 -23.70
C PHE A 523 34.54 -17.35 -24.72
N PRO A 524 35.64 -17.01 -25.40
CA PRO A 524 36.26 -17.90 -26.38
C PRO A 524 36.78 -19.19 -25.72
N PRO A 525 36.78 -20.34 -26.43
CA PRO A 525 37.10 -21.66 -25.87
C PRO A 525 38.50 -21.83 -25.25
N ASP A 526 39.42 -20.86 -25.41
CA ASP A 526 40.84 -20.99 -25.03
C ASP A 526 41.38 -19.78 -24.24
N ALA A 527 40.60 -19.23 -23.32
CA ALA A 527 41.10 -18.21 -22.37
C ALA A 527 41.32 -18.73 -20.94
N ASP A 528 40.95 -19.99 -20.63
CA ASP A 528 40.91 -20.52 -19.25
C ASP A 528 41.60 -21.89 -19.06
N ALA A 529 42.51 -22.29 -19.94
CA ALA A 529 43.33 -23.51 -19.72
C ALA A 529 44.54 -23.29 -18.78
N ASN A 530 44.91 -22.04 -18.45
CA ASN A 530 46.16 -21.74 -17.72
C ASN A 530 46.00 -21.01 -16.37
N ALA A 531 44.78 -20.83 -15.86
CA ALA A 531 44.57 -20.16 -14.55
C ALA A 531 44.05 -21.08 -13.43
N GLN A 532 43.81 -22.37 -13.70
CA GLN A 532 43.29 -23.34 -12.71
C GLN A 532 44.37 -24.17 -11.99
N ALA A 533 45.63 -23.71 -11.93
CA ALA A 533 46.72 -24.49 -11.35
C ALA A 533 47.31 -23.94 -10.03
N ALA A 534 46.71 -22.92 -9.41
CA ALA A 534 47.24 -22.36 -8.16
C ALA A 534 46.14 -21.82 -7.24
N ASP A 535 45.22 -22.68 -6.80
CA ASP A 535 44.85 -22.79 -5.38
C ASP A 535 43.78 -23.87 -5.14
N ALA A 536 44.11 -24.76 -4.20
CA ALA A 536 43.28 -25.66 -3.41
C ALA A 536 42.04 -26.37 -4.03
N GLY A 537 42.24 -27.65 -4.38
CA GLY A 537 41.46 -28.75 -3.80
C GLY A 537 39.93 -28.67 -3.76
N SER A 538 39.26 -28.61 -4.92
CA SER A 538 37.90 -29.13 -5.05
C SER A 538 37.61 -29.53 -6.51
N SER A 539 36.76 -30.54 -6.69
CA SER A 539 36.37 -31.17 -7.96
C SER A 539 35.96 -30.17 -9.06
N GLY A 540 36.42 -30.43 -10.30
CA GLY A 540 36.34 -29.53 -11.45
C GLY A 540 34.99 -28.90 -11.76
N THR A 541 35.03 -27.59 -12.02
CA THR A 541 33.91 -26.78 -12.51
C THR A 541 34.18 -26.36 -13.94
N ASP A 542 33.69 -27.16 -14.88
CA ASP A 542 33.60 -26.83 -16.29
C ASP A 542 32.49 -25.77 -16.46
N GLY A 543 32.81 -24.47 -16.40
CA GLY A 543 31.82 -23.38 -16.48
C GLY A 543 32.37 -21.98 -16.15
N ILE A 544 31.71 -20.94 -16.67
CA ILE A 544 32.06 -19.53 -16.48
C ILE A 544 31.25 -18.95 -15.31
N GLU A 545 31.94 -18.39 -14.32
CA GLU A 545 31.27 -17.72 -13.20
C GLU A 545 30.84 -16.30 -13.57
N ILE A 546 29.55 -16.01 -13.43
CA ILE A 546 28.94 -14.70 -13.67
C ILE A 546 28.22 -14.23 -12.41
N ASN A 547 28.66 -13.10 -11.88
CA ASN A 547 28.04 -12.41 -10.76
C ASN A 547 26.94 -11.47 -11.27
N VAL A 548 25.76 -11.59 -10.69
CA VAL A 548 24.56 -10.81 -11.01
C VAL A 548 24.16 -9.96 -9.81
N THR A 549 23.96 -8.67 -10.04
CA THR A 549 23.49 -7.71 -9.03
C THR A 549 22.28 -6.96 -9.56
N ASP A 550 21.31 -6.66 -8.69
CA ASP A 550 20.10 -5.89 -9.03
C ASP A 550 19.62 -5.13 -7.79
N SER A 551 18.98 -3.99 -7.98
CA SER A 551 18.19 -3.31 -6.94
C SER A 551 17.13 -4.18 -6.26
N SER A 552 16.59 -5.19 -6.95
CA SER A 552 15.60 -6.15 -6.43
C SER A 552 16.24 -7.36 -5.75
N LEU A 553 17.55 -7.57 -5.93
CA LEU A 553 18.32 -8.61 -5.27
C LEU A 553 19.03 -7.99 -4.05
N PRO A 554 18.70 -8.42 -2.82
CA PRO A 554 19.41 -7.95 -1.64
C PRO A 554 20.78 -8.61 -1.44
N PHE A 555 21.20 -9.49 -2.35
CA PHE A 555 22.43 -10.26 -2.34
C PHE A 555 23.02 -10.30 -3.75
N GLN A 556 24.29 -10.69 -3.87
CA GLN A 556 24.92 -10.98 -5.14
C GLN A 556 24.59 -12.41 -5.55
N LEU A 557 24.03 -12.59 -6.75
CA LEU A 557 23.71 -13.91 -7.30
C LEU A 557 24.87 -14.42 -8.15
N SER A 558 25.45 -15.57 -7.79
CA SER A 558 26.50 -16.22 -8.58
C SER A 558 25.91 -17.29 -9.51
N LEU A 559 26.19 -17.19 -10.80
CA LEU A 559 25.81 -18.15 -11.83
C LEU A 559 27.03 -18.89 -12.36
N LEU A 560 26.94 -20.21 -12.50
CA LEU A 560 27.93 -21.01 -13.22
C LEU A 560 27.38 -21.36 -14.60
N VAL A 561 27.85 -20.65 -15.64
CA VAL A 561 27.35 -20.76 -17.01
C VAL A 561 28.15 -21.79 -17.79
N LYS A 562 27.47 -22.86 -18.23
CA LYS A 562 28.00 -23.87 -19.14
C LYS A 562 27.61 -23.54 -20.58
N LEU A 563 28.60 -23.30 -21.43
CA LEU A 563 28.36 -23.02 -22.85
C LEU A 563 28.14 -24.31 -23.63
N THR A 564 26.95 -24.48 -24.18
CA THR A 564 26.56 -25.63 -25.02
C THR A 564 26.61 -25.30 -26.50
#